data_AF-A0A3L7TZ09-F1
#
_entry.id   AF-A0A3L7TZ09-F1
#
_cell.length_a   1.000
_cell.length_b   1.000
_cell.length_c   1.000
_cell.angle_alpha   90.00
_cell.angle_beta   90.00
_cell.angle_gamma   90.00
#
_symmetry.space_group_name_H-M   'P 1'
#
loop_
_entity.id
_entity.type
_entity.pdbx_description
1 polymer ?
#
loop_
_entity_poly.entity_id
_entity_poly.type
_entity_poly.pdbx_seq_one_letter_code
_entity_poly.pdbx_strand_id
1 'polypeptide(L)'
;MSSSGFAAILHQFQQLSQGGYMSDPTSRLDPQKLSPTDAARLLSKVGGKVVAESTIAADVAAGAPTNGDGTLNLVAYAAWLIRQLAEGEPHGD
;
A
#
# COMPACT_ATOMS: atom_id res chain seq x y z
N MET A 1 46.28 -4.18 -9.22
CA MET A 1 45.54 -5.19 -8.42
C MET A 1 45.45 -4.62 -7.01
N SER A 2 44.61 -3.61 -6.80
CA SER A 2 43.25 -3.70 -6.25
C SER A 2 43.18 -4.50 -4.95
N SER A 3 43.28 -3.80 -3.82
CA SER A 3 42.81 -4.29 -2.52
C SER A 3 42.12 -3.13 -1.78
N SER A 4 41.01 -2.68 -2.36
CA SER A 4 40.05 -1.79 -1.71
C SER A 4 38.63 -2.30 -2.03
N GLY A 5 38.44 -3.62 -1.89
CA GLY A 5 37.16 -4.30 -2.10
C GLY A 5 36.53 -4.82 -0.79
N PHE A 6 37.36 -5.14 0.21
CA PHE A 6 36.86 -5.74 1.46
C PHE A 6 36.14 -4.74 2.39
N ALA A 7 36.52 -3.46 2.38
CA ALA A 7 35.84 -2.43 3.17
C ALA A 7 34.46 -2.08 2.61
N ALA A 8 34.25 -2.17 1.29
CA ALA A 8 32.96 -1.87 0.66
C ALA A 8 31.87 -2.89 1.02
N ILE A 9 32.25 -4.16 1.18
CA ILE A 9 31.32 -5.26 1.47
C ILE A 9 30.80 -5.18 2.93
N LEU A 10 31.64 -4.72 3.86
CA LEU A 10 31.21 -4.50 5.25
C LEU A 10 30.39 -3.20 5.42
N HIS A 11 30.65 -2.15 4.63
CA HIS A 11 29.81 -0.94 4.63
C HIS A 11 28.42 -1.17 4.00
N GLN A 12 28.33 -1.98 2.95
CA GLN A 12 27.05 -2.31 2.29
C GLN A 12 26.13 -3.14 3.20
N PHE A 13 26.70 -4.00 4.05
CA PHE A 13 25.92 -4.77 5.02
C PHE A 13 25.37 -3.90 6.16
N GLN A 14 26.06 -2.80 6.50
CA GLN A 14 25.56 -1.83 7.48
C GLN A 14 24.41 -0.97 6.93
N GLN A 15 24.31 -0.81 5.60
CA GLN A 15 23.13 -0.20 4.97
C GLN A 15 21.91 -1.12 4.95
N LEU A 16 22.10 -2.44 4.93
CA LEU A 16 21.00 -3.42 5.03
C LEU A 16 20.49 -3.62 6.47
N SER A 17 21.17 -3.04 7.46
CA SER A 17 20.69 -2.88 8.84
C SER A 17 19.95 -1.57 9.07
N GLN A 18 19.78 -0.70 8.06
CA GLN A 18 18.71 0.31 8.09
C GLN A 18 17.38 -0.39 7.78
N GLY A 19 17.04 -1.29 8.68
CA GLY A 19 15.73 -1.91 8.75
C GLY A 19 14.70 -0.88 9.12
N GLY A 20 13.55 -1.00 8.45
CA GLY A 20 12.30 -0.44 8.90
C GLY A 20 12.06 0.97 8.37
N TYR A 21 11.11 1.06 7.44
CA TYR A 21 9.94 1.92 7.60
C TYR A 21 10.00 2.90 8.78
N MET A 22 10.74 4.00 8.63
CA MET A 22 10.47 5.21 9.40
C MET A 22 9.44 6.03 8.62
N SER A 23 8.27 5.43 8.39
CA SER A 23 7.06 6.24 8.55
C SER A 23 6.98 6.50 10.04
N ASP A 24 7.18 7.75 10.42
CA ASP A 24 7.03 8.27 11.78
C ASP A 24 5.90 7.52 12.51
N PRO A 25 6.15 6.88 13.68
CA PRO A 25 5.13 6.09 14.40
C PRO A 25 3.94 6.92 14.91
N THR A 26 3.85 8.19 14.52
CA THR A 26 2.81 9.15 14.90
C THR A 26 2.28 9.99 13.75
N SER A 27 2.58 9.67 12.48
CA SER A 27 1.83 10.32 11.39
C SER A 27 0.43 9.72 11.38
N ARG A 28 -0.50 10.41 12.06
CA ARG A 28 -1.92 10.04 12.12
C ARG A 28 -2.41 9.92 10.69
N LEU A 29 -2.76 8.69 10.29
CA LEU A 29 -3.39 8.45 9.00
C LEU A 29 -4.67 9.26 8.91
N ASP A 30 -4.80 10.02 7.83
CA ASP A 30 -6.05 10.68 7.48
C ASP A 30 -6.85 9.72 6.60
N PRO A 31 -7.99 9.18 7.09
CA PRO A 31 -8.81 8.26 6.30
C PRO A 31 -9.42 8.91 5.05
N GLN A 32 -9.43 10.23 4.93
CA GLN A 32 -9.87 10.93 3.73
C GLN A 32 -8.76 11.09 2.68
N LYS A 33 -7.49 10.92 3.06
CA LYS A 33 -6.31 11.19 2.24
C LYS A 33 -5.23 10.12 2.41
N LEU A 34 -5.58 8.87 2.09
CA LEU A 34 -4.63 7.75 2.17
C LEU A 34 -3.81 7.64 0.88
N SER A 35 -2.49 7.51 1.01
CA SER A 35 -1.68 7.04 -0.12
C SER A 35 -2.06 5.58 -0.44
N PRO A 36 -1.89 5.11 -1.69
CA PRO A 36 -2.12 3.70 -2.04
C PRO A 36 -1.34 2.73 -1.15
N THR A 37 -0.09 3.07 -0.81
CA THR A 37 0.74 2.30 0.11
C THR A 37 0.17 2.25 1.53
N ASP A 38 -0.32 3.38 2.06
CA ASP A 38 -0.91 3.42 3.40
C ASP A 38 -2.25 2.71 3.46
N ALA A 39 -3.05 2.81 2.41
CA ALA A 39 -4.29 2.06 2.26
C ALA A 39 -4.01 0.54 2.27
N ALA A 40 -3.04 0.07 1.48
CA ALA A 40 -2.64 -1.34 1.46
C ALA A 40 -2.18 -1.83 2.84
N ARG A 41 -1.38 -1.05 3.56
CA ARG A 41 -0.95 -1.37 4.93
C ARG A 41 -2.12 -1.41 5.91
N LEU A 42 -2.98 -0.41 5.86
CA LEU A 42 -4.13 -0.32 6.75
C LEU A 42 -5.06 -1.52 6.55
N LEU A 43 -5.44 -1.79 5.30
CA LEU A 43 -6.31 -2.91 4.93
C LEU A 43 -5.67 -4.25 5.28
N SER A 44 -4.36 -4.40 5.06
CA SER A 44 -3.63 -5.62 5.45
C SER A 44 -3.71 -5.87 6.96
N LYS A 45 -3.53 -4.80 7.75
CA LYS A 45 -3.49 -4.88 9.20
C LYS A 45 -4.88 -5.17 9.79
N VAL A 46 -5.93 -4.55 9.27
CA VAL A 46 -7.29 -4.70 9.82
C VAL A 46 -8.06 -5.89 9.24
N GLY A 47 -7.79 -6.27 7.98
CA GLY A 47 -8.49 -7.33 7.27
C GLY A 47 -7.91 -8.73 7.48
N GLY A 48 -6.76 -8.85 8.14
CA GLY A 48 -6.10 -10.14 8.44
C GLY A 48 -5.57 -10.88 7.20
N LYS A 49 -5.57 -10.23 6.03
CA LYS A 49 -5.03 -10.74 4.77
C LYS A 49 -4.11 -9.71 4.18
N VAL A 50 -2.97 -10.13 3.63
CA VAL A 50 -2.03 -9.22 2.99
C VAL A 50 -2.68 -8.64 1.72
N VAL A 51 -2.76 -7.31 1.66
CA VAL A 51 -3.17 -6.53 0.51
C VAL A 51 -1.92 -5.86 -0.06
N ALA A 52 -1.59 -6.18 -1.31
CA ALA A 52 -0.46 -5.57 -2.00
C ALA A 52 -0.83 -4.18 -2.52
N GLU A 53 0.14 -3.27 -2.62
CA GLU A 53 -0.08 -1.97 -3.25
C GLU A 53 -0.53 -2.09 -4.71
N SER A 54 -0.03 -3.12 -5.42
CA SER A 54 -0.47 -3.40 -6.80
C SER A 54 -1.96 -3.74 -6.89
N THR A 55 -2.56 -4.31 -5.83
CA THR A 55 -4.01 -4.54 -5.77
C THR A 55 -4.75 -3.21 -5.76
N ILE A 56 -4.34 -2.27 -4.91
CA ILE A 56 -4.93 -0.94 -4.84
C ILE A 56 -4.76 -0.22 -6.18
N ALA A 57 -3.58 -0.32 -6.80
CA ALA A 57 -3.33 0.27 -8.12
C ALA A 57 -4.22 -0.33 -9.22
N ALA A 58 -4.46 -1.65 -9.18
CA ALA A 58 -5.38 -2.32 -10.11
C ALA A 58 -6.83 -1.84 -9.91
N ASP A 59 -7.28 -1.64 -8.68
CA ASP A 59 -8.61 -1.11 -8.38
C ASP A 59 -8.76 0.34 -8.88
N VAL A 60 -7.74 1.18 -8.70
CA VAL A 60 -7.72 2.54 -9.26
C VAL A 60 -7.78 2.50 -10.79
N ALA A 61 -7.03 1.59 -11.43
CA ALA A 61 -7.10 1.39 -12.88
C ALA A 61 -8.48 0.88 -13.34
N ALA A 62 -9.18 0.12 -12.49
CA ALA A 62 -10.55 -0.34 -12.71
C ALA A 62 -11.61 0.75 -12.46
N GLY A 63 -11.20 1.94 -12.02
CA GLY A 63 -12.09 3.10 -11.82
C GLY A 63 -12.49 3.33 -10.36
N ALA A 64 -11.74 2.82 -9.39
CA ALA A 64 -11.93 3.18 -7.99
C ALA A 64 -11.77 4.71 -7.79
N PRO A 65 -12.62 5.34 -6.96
CA PRO A 65 -12.59 6.78 -6.77
C PRO A 65 -11.30 7.22 -6.08
N THR A 66 -10.62 8.20 -6.69
CA THR A 66 -9.43 8.86 -6.13
C THR A 66 -9.69 10.35 -5.94
N ASN A 67 -9.01 10.93 -4.97
CA ASN A 67 -8.96 12.38 -4.79
C ASN A 67 -8.13 13.00 -5.93
N GLY A 68 -8.28 14.31 -6.16
CA GLY A 68 -7.55 15.02 -7.23
C GLY A 68 -6.02 15.02 -7.08
N ASP A 69 -5.50 14.68 -5.90
CA ASP A 69 -4.07 14.51 -5.61
C ASP A 69 -3.58 13.06 -5.69
N GLY A 70 -4.44 12.12 -6.11
CA GLY A 70 -4.12 10.70 -6.24
C GLY A 70 -4.22 9.90 -4.93
N THR A 71 -4.62 10.55 -3.82
CA THR A 71 -4.92 9.85 -2.57
C THR A 71 -6.32 9.22 -2.60
N LEU A 72 -6.60 8.34 -1.65
CA LEU A 72 -7.85 7.62 -1.52
C LEU A 72 -8.62 8.09 -0.29
N ASN A 73 -9.92 8.30 -0.46
CA ASN A 73 -10.84 8.35 0.68
C ASN A 73 -11.30 6.92 1.01
N LEU A 74 -11.01 6.45 2.22
CA LEU A 74 -11.27 5.08 2.65
C LEU A 74 -12.74 4.68 2.53
N VAL A 75 -13.66 5.58 2.89
CA VAL A 75 -15.10 5.28 2.87
C VAL A 75 -15.60 5.17 1.43
N ALA A 76 -15.18 6.08 0.55
CA ALA A 76 -15.55 6.04 -0.86
C ALA A 76 -14.99 4.78 -1.55
N TYR A 77 -13.74 4.43 -1.23
CA TYR A 77 -13.09 3.22 -1.75
C TYR A 77 -13.80 1.94 -1.25
N ALA A 78 -14.16 1.86 0.03
CA ALA A 78 -14.92 0.73 0.57
C ALA A 78 -16.31 0.59 -0.07
N ALA A 79 -17.01 1.72 -0.29
CA ALA A 79 -18.31 1.72 -0.98
C ALA A 79 -18.17 1.22 -2.42
N TRP A 80 -17.10 1.62 -3.13
CA TRP A 80 -16.79 1.11 -4.46
C TRP A 80 -16.52 -0.40 -4.43
N LEU A 81 -15.75 -0.91 -3.48
CA LEU A 81 -15.49 -2.36 -3.35
C LEU A 81 -16.79 -3.16 -3.14
N ILE A 82 -17.69 -2.67 -2.27
CA ILE A 82 -19.00 -3.30 -2.04
C ILE A 82 -19.82 -3.32 -3.34
N ARG A 83 -19.80 -2.23 -4.12
CA ARG A 83 -20.45 -2.19 -5.43
C ARG A 83 -19.84 -3.22 -6.38
N GLN A 84 -18.51 -3.31 -6.49
CA GLN A 84 -17.86 -4.28 -7.36
C GLN A 84 -18.17 -5.73 -6.98
N LEU A 85 -18.33 -6.02 -5.67
CA LEU A 85 -18.77 -7.34 -5.20
C LEU A 85 -20.21 -7.64 -5.63
N ALA A 86 -21.11 -6.66 -5.53
CA ALA A 86 -22.50 -6.81 -5.97
C ALA A 86 -22.64 -6.95 -7.49
N GLU A 87 -21.79 -6.27 -8.26
CA GLU A 87 -21.73 -6.38 -9.72
C GLU A 87 -21.05 -7.68 -10.19
N GLY A 88 -20.21 -8.28 -9.36
CA GLY A 88 -19.45 -9.49 -9.65
C GLY A 88 -20.13 -10.80 -9.25
N GLU A 89 -21.22 -10.78 -8.47
CA GLU A 89 -22.06 -11.97 -8.28
C GLU A 89 -22.93 -12.19 -9.54
N PRO A 90 -22.76 -13.32 -10.27
CA PRO A 90 -23.82 -13.76 -11.16
C PRO A 90 -25.03 -14.06 -10.28
N HIS A 91 -26.15 -13.38 -10.51
CA HIS A 91 -27.43 -13.86 -10.01
C HIS A 91 -27.55 -15.33 -10.43
N GLY A 92 -27.58 -16.22 -9.44
CA GLY A 92 -27.75 -17.65 -9.68
C GLY A 92 -29.15 -17.87 -10.23
N ASP A 93 -29.22 -18.05 -11.55
CA ASP A 93 -30.38 -18.62 -12.26
C ASP A 93 -30.29 -20.16 -12.28
#